data_AF-A0A7W6NX75-F1
#
_entry.id   AF-A0A7W6NX75-F1
#
_cell.length_a   1.000
_cell.length_b   1.000
_cell.length_c   1.000
_cell.angle_alpha   90.00
_cell.angle_beta   90.00
_cell.angle_gamma   90.00
#
_symmetry.space_group_name_H-M   'P 1'
#
loop_
_entity.id
_entity.type
_entity.pdbx_description
1 polymer ?
#
loop_
_entity_poly.entity_id
_entity_poly.type
_entity_poly.pdbx_seq_one_letter_code
_entity_poly.pdbx_strand_id
1 'polypeptide(L)'
;MAEQPHGMKAETGTVELHHEPAAFGITAPGFVAIAMLIVLGIILYKRVPAMIGKMLDAKIESIRQQLDQATALRVEAEAELAAAKARNASSAADAAAIVEHAEAEAKALLKKAEADAKELTQRRAKMAEDKISAAERTAIAEVRARAADAATAAAAAIIAEKHGAEADKALVDTTIAGLGRLN
;
A
#
# COMPACT_ATOMS: atom_id res chain seq x y z
N MET A 1 -15.57 -17.64 -124.40
CA MET A 1 -16.38 -18.83 -124.09
C MET A 1 -16.53 -18.90 -122.58
N ALA A 2 -17.66 -18.68 -121.94
CA ALA A 2 -18.98 -18.25 -122.36
C ALA A 2 -19.64 -17.66 -121.08
N GLU A 3 -20.34 -16.54 -121.27
CA GLU A 3 -21.59 -16.11 -120.62
C GLU A 3 -21.78 -16.11 -119.08
N GLN A 4 -22.33 -14.98 -118.62
CA GLN A 4 -23.00 -14.71 -117.33
C GLN A 4 -24.41 -15.40 -117.29
N PRO A 5 -25.43 -15.03 -116.45
CA PRO A 5 -25.51 -14.11 -115.30
C PRO A 5 -26.54 -14.52 -114.17
N HIS A 6 -26.69 -13.64 -113.17
CA HIS A 6 -27.85 -13.43 -112.27
C HIS A 6 -28.13 -14.50 -111.19
N GLY A 7 -28.58 -14.16 -109.98
CA GLY A 7 -29.09 -12.90 -109.49
C GLY A 7 -29.36 -12.96 -107.98
N MET A 8 -29.46 -11.76 -107.41
CA MET A 8 -29.96 -11.44 -106.08
C MET A 8 -31.21 -12.26 -105.74
N LYS A 9 -31.18 -13.04 -104.65
CA LYS A 9 -32.41 -13.48 -103.98
C LYS A 9 -32.49 -12.81 -102.62
N ALA A 10 -33.33 -11.79 -102.56
CA ALA A 10 -33.95 -11.35 -101.33
C ALA A 10 -34.91 -12.46 -100.88
N GLU A 11 -34.64 -13.12 -99.76
CA GLU A 11 -35.63 -13.97 -99.11
C GLU A 11 -36.47 -13.09 -98.17
N THR A 12 -37.46 -12.43 -98.76
CA THR A 12 -38.62 -11.91 -98.05
C THR A 12 -39.57 -13.05 -97.72
N GLY A 13 -39.55 -13.46 -96.45
CA GLY A 13 -40.71 -13.81 -95.63
C GLY A 13 -41.51 -15.08 -95.96
N THR A 14 -41.45 -16.04 -95.03
CA THR A 14 -42.66 -16.67 -94.49
C THR A 14 -42.46 -16.86 -92.99
N VAL A 15 -43.30 -16.22 -92.17
CA VAL A 15 -43.47 -16.54 -90.75
C VAL A 15 -44.06 -17.95 -90.72
N GLU A 16 -43.22 -18.97 -90.53
CA GLU A 16 -43.70 -20.30 -90.22
C GLU A 16 -44.43 -20.22 -88.88
N LEU A 17 -45.75 -20.35 -88.94
CA LEU A 17 -46.61 -20.59 -87.79
C LEU A 17 -46.30 -21.99 -87.26
N HIS A 18 -45.31 -22.08 -86.37
CA HIS A 18 -45.12 -23.27 -85.54
C HIS A 18 -46.39 -23.42 -84.68
N HIS A 19 -47.27 -24.35 -85.05
CA HIS A 19 -48.32 -24.82 -84.17
C HIS A 19 -47.63 -25.58 -83.02
N GLU A 20 -47.25 -24.85 -81.97
CA GLU A 20 -46.80 -25.47 -80.74
C GLU A 20 -47.92 -26.39 -80.22
N PRO A 21 -47.62 -27.64 -79.82
CA PRO A 21 -48.62 -28.54 -79.25
C PRO A 21 -49.19 -27.91 -77.98
N ALA A 22 -50.36 -27.29 -78.11
CA ALA A 22 -51.08 -26.68 -77.01
C ALA A 22 -52.05 -27.69 -76.40
N ALA A 23 -51.79 -28.10 -75.16
CA ALA A 23 -52.76 -28.85 -74.37
C ALA A 23 -53.65 -27.84 -73.62
N PHE A 24 -54.98 -28.00 -73.67
CA PHE A 24 -55.93 -27.11 -72.99
C PHE A 24 -55.84 -25.62 -73.36
N GLY A 25 -55.35 -25.29 -74.57
CA GLY A 25 -55.20 -23.89 -75.01
C GLY A 25 -53.99 -23.16 -74.42
N ILE A 26 -53.10 -23.89 -73.74
CA ILE A 26 -51.86 -23.36 -73.16
C ILE A 26 -50.68 -23.98 -73.92
N THR A 27 -49.77 -23.15 -74.41
CA THR A 27 -48.56 -23.58 -75.10
C THR A 27 -47.50 -24.07 -74.11
N ALA A 28 -46.47 -24.77 -74.58
CA ALA A 28 -45.40 -25.30 -73.71
C ALA A 28 -44.73 -24.21 -72.83
N PRO A 29 -44.42 -22.99 -73.34
CA PRO A 29 -43.96 -21.89 -72.50
C PRO A 29 -44.96 -21.46 -71.41
N GLY A 30 -46.27 -21.61 -71.67
CA GLY A 30 -47.32 -21.29 -70.70
C GLY A 30 -47.35 -22.25 -69.50
N PHE A 31 -47.14 -23.55 -69.71
CA PHE A 31 -46.99 -24.51 -68.62
C PHE A 31 -45.73 -24.25 -67.78
N VAL A 32 -44.63 -23.85 -68.42
CA VAL A 32 -43.39 -23.44 -67.70
C VAL A 32 -43.62 -22.19 -66.87
N ALA A 33 -44.34 -21.20 -67.40
CA ALA A 33 -44.70 -19.99 -66.66
C ALA A 33 -45.59 -20.29 -65.44
N ILE A 34 -46.56 -21.20 -65.57
CA ILE A 34 -47.41 -21.65 -64.45
C ILE A 34 -46.58 -22.39 -63.41
N ALA A 35 -45.68 -23.30 -63.81
CA ALA A 35 -44.77 -24.00 -62.90
C ALA A 35 -43.85 -23.01 -62.15
N MET A 36 -43.31 -22.01 -62.83
CA MET A 36 -42.51 -20.94 -62.21
C MET A 36 -43.33 -20.11 -61.23
N LEU A 37 -44.58 -19.77 -61.55
CA LEU A 37 -45.48 -19.06 -60.63
C LEU A 37 -45.80 -19.89 -59.38
N ILE A 38 -46.02 -21.20 -59.52
CA ILE A 38 -46.23 -22.09 -58.37
C ILE A 38 -44.97 -22.15 -57.49
N VAL A 39 -43.78 -22.29 -58.07
CA VAL A 39 -42.51 -22.30 -57.33
C VAL A 39 -42.29 -20.96 -56.62
N LEU A 40 -42.50 -19.83 -57.30
CA LEU A 40 -42.38 -18.50 -56.72
C LEU A 40 -43.41 -18.30 -55.59
N GLY A 41 -44.65 -18.77 -55.77
CA GLY A 41 -45.70 -18.78 -54.76
C GLY A 41 -45.30 -19.59 -53.52
N ILE A 42 -44.69 -20.76 -53.69
CA ILE A 42 -44.17 -21.59 -52.59
C ILE A 42 -43.02 -20.88 -51.87
N ILE A 43 -42.09 -20.25 -52.60
CA ILE A 43 -40.96 -19.48 -52.02
C ILE A 43 -41.47 -18.31 -51.17
N LEU A 44 -42.49 -17.60 -51.64
CA LEU A 44 -43.14 -16.52 -50.90
C LEU A 44 -43.93 -17.04 -49.70
N TYR A 45 -44.67 -18.14 -49.86
CA TYR A 45 -45.43 -18.78 -48.77
C TYR A 45 -44.50 -19.29 -47.66
N LYS A 46 -43.38 -19.91 -48.03
CA LYS A 46 -42.33 -20.37 -47.10
C LYS A 46 -41.44 -19.23 -46.60
N ARG A 47 -41.69 -17.99 -47.02
CA ARG A 47 -41.02 -16.76 -46.54
C ARG A 47 -39.49 -16.82 -46.61
N VAL A 48 -38.95 -17.50 -47.61
CA VAL A 48 -37.50 -17.58 -47.86
C VAL A 48 -36.83 -16.18 -47.91
N PRO A 49 -37.36 -15.17 -48.62
CA PRO A 49 -36.74 -13.84 -48.62
C PRO A 49 -36.72 -13.18 -47.24
N ALA A 50 -37.76 -13.39 -46.42
CA ALA A 50 -37.80 -12.87 -45.05
C ALA A 50 -36.80 -13.59 -44.13
N MET A 51 -36.54 -14.89 -44.35
CA MET A 51 -35.53 -15.63 -43.60
C MET A 51 -34.11 -15.10 -43.89
N ILE A 52 -33.80 -14.84 -45.16
CA ILE A 52 -32.51 -14.26 -45.57
C ILE A 52 -32.35 -12.86 -44.95
N GLY A 53 -33.38 -12.01 -45.03
CA GLY A 53 -33.38 -10.69 -44.39
C GLY A 53 -33.07 -10.77 -42.89
N LYS A 54 -33.75 -11.67 -42.16
CA LYS A 54 -33.50 -11.89 -40.73
C LYS A 54 -32.08 -12.34 -40.42
N MET A 55 -31.46 -13.18 -41.25
CA MET A 55 -30.07 -13.62 -41.02
C MET A 55 -29.07 -12.48 -41.25
N LEU A 56 -29.32 -11.60 -42.23
CA LEU A 56 -28.51 -10.41 -42.45
C LEU A 56 -28.66 -9.43 -41.28
N ASP A 57 -29.89 -9.19 -40.83
CA ASP A 57 -30.16 -8.33 -39.67
C ASP A 57 -29.49 -8.87 -38.40
N ALA A 58 -29.55 -10.18 -38.16
CA ALA A 58 -28.87 -10.82 -37.03
C ALA A 58 -27.34 -10.65 -37.10
N LYS A 59 -26.74 -10.71 -38.29
CA LYS A 59 -25.30 -10.43 -38.47
C LYS A 59 -24.97 -8.98 -38.19
N ILE A 60 -25.78 -8.04 -38.68
CA ILE A 60 -25.61 -6.60 -38.43
C ILE A 60 -25.67 -6.34 -36.92
N GLU A 61 -26.65 -6.91 -36.24
CA GLU A 61 -26.80 -6.77 -34.79
C GLU A 61 -25.61 -7.36 -34.03
N SER A 62 -25.14 -8.55 -34.42
CA SER A 62 -23.94 -9.14 -33.82
C SER A 62 -22.69 -8.28 -34.02
N ILE A 63 -22.51 -7.69 -35.21
CA ILE A 63 -21.37 -6.80 -35.50
C ILE A 63 -21.47 -5.52 -34.67
N ARG A 64 -22.66 -4.93 -34.54
CA ARG A 64 -22.89 -3.75 -33.69
C ARG A 64 -22.53 -4.06 -32.25
N GLN A 65 -23.02 -5.17 -31.70
CA GLN A 65 -22.69 -5.59 -30.34
C GLN A 65 -21.20 -5.80 -30.13
N GLN A 66 -20.49 -6.39 -31.09
CA GLN A 66 -19.03 -6.55 -31.02
C GLN A 66 -18.30 -5.20 -31.07
N LEU A 67 -18.75 -4.25 -31.90
CA LEU A 67 -18.18 -2.90 -31.96
C LEU A 67 -18.44 -2.12 -30.66
N ASP A 68 -19.63 -2.25 -30.09
CA ASP A 68 -19.98 -1.61 -28.82
C ASP A 68 -19.13 -2.19 -27.67
N GLN A 69 -18.98 -3.51 -27.61
CA GLN A 69 -18.10 -4.16 -26.63
C GLN A 69 -16.64 -3.76 -26.81
N ALA A 70 -16.14 -3.69 -28.05
CA ALA A 70 -14.77 -3.25 -28.31
C ALA A 70 -14.56 -1.78 -27.90
N THR A 71 -15.55 -0.92 -28.14
CA THR A 71 -15.51 0.49 -27.74
C THR A 71 -15.54 0.62 -26.22
N ALA A 72 -16.42 -0.12 -25.54
CA ALA A 72 -16.48 -0.18 -24.09
C ALA A 72 -15.14 -0.64 -23.50
N LEU A 73 -14.55 -1.72 -24.03
CA LEU A 73 -13.26 -2.25 -23.59
C LEU A 73 -12.13 -1.23 -23.79
N ARG A 74 -12.16 -0.45 -24.88
CA ARG A 74 -11.19 0.64 -25.08
C ARG A 74 -11.34 1.74 -24.05
N VAL A 75 -12.58 2.16 -23.75
CA VAL A 75 -12.84 3.18 -22.73
C VAL A 75 -12.38 2.70 -21.35
N GLU A 76 -12.66 1.45 -21.00
CA GLU A 76 -12.20 0.84 -19.76
C GLU A 76 -10.67 0.77 -19.67
N ALA A 77 -9.99 0.34 -20.74
CA ALA A 77 -8.53 0.30 -20.80
C ALA A 77 -7.90 1.70 -20.71
N GLU A 78 -8.49 2.71 -21.38
CA GLU A 78 -8.03 4.09 -21.31
C GLU A 78 -8.24 4.68 -19.91
N ALA A 79 -9.36 4.36 -19.25
CA ALA A 79 -9.63 4.74 -17.87
C ALA A 79 -8.66 4.09 -16.87
N GLU A 80 -8.40 2.79 -17.01
CA GLU A 80 -7.45 2.06 -16.18
C GLU A 80 -6.02 2.59 -16.36
N LEU A 81 -5.62 2.89 -17.60
CA LEU A 81 -4.32 3.49 -17.89
C LEU A 81 -4.18 4.90 -17.31
N ALA A 82 -5.24 5.71 -17.37
CA ALA A 82 -5.26 7.02 -16.72
C ALA A 82 -5.13 6.88 -15.19
N ALA A 83 -5.86 5.94 -14.59
CA ALA A 83 -5.78 5.65 -13.15
C ALA A 83 -4.38 5.16 -12.74
N ALA A 84 -3.77 4.26 -13.50
CA ALA A 84 -2.42 3.76 -13.25
C ALA A 84 -1.36 4.88 -13.36
N LYS A 85 -1.49 5.77 -14.36
CA LYS A 85 -0.61 6.95 -14.48
C LYS A 85 -0.77 7.90 -13.31
N ALA A 86 -2.00 8.20 -12.90
CA ALA A 86 -2.27 9.04 -11.74
C ALA A 86 -1.71 8.40 -10.45
N ARG A 87 -1.87 7.09 -10.28
CA ARG A 87 -1.34 6.35 -9.14
C ARG A 87 0.19 6.35 -9.11
N ASN A 88 0.84 6.15 -10.25
CA ASN A 88 2.30 6.23 -10.34
C ASN A 88 2.83 7.64 -10.00
N ALA A 89 2.15 8.67 -10.49
CA ALA A 89 2.49 10.06 -10.15
C ALA A 89 2.32 10.34 -8.65
N SER A 90 1.23 9.85 -8.03
CA SER A 90 1.01 10.00 -6.59
C SER A 90 2.03 9.21 -5.77
N SER A 91 2.41 8.00 -6.19
CA SER A 91 3.40 7.18 -5.47
C SER A 91 4.78 7.84 -5.35
N ALA A 92 5.21 8.61 -6.35
CA ALA A 92 6.45 9.37 -6.24
C ALA A 92 6.37 10.47 -5.18
N ALA A 93 5.24 11.18 -5.11
CA ALA A 93 4.99 12.19 -4.08
C ALA A 93 4.85 11.56 -2.68
N ASP A 94 4.14 10.44 -2.57
CA ASP A 94 3.98 9.69 -1.32
C ASP A 94 5.34 9.19 -0.81
N ALA A 95 6.19 8.65 -1.69
CA ALA A 95 7.54 8.22 -1.33
C ALA A 95 8.40 9.38 -0.84
N ALA A 96 8.34 10.55 -1.50
CA ALA A 96 9.04 11.74 -1.05
C ALA A 96 8.55 12.20 0.33
N ALA A 97 7.24 12.21 0.56
CA ALA A 97 6.63 12.55 1.84
C ALA A 97 7.04 11.57 2.95
N ILE A 98 7.12 10.26 2.66
CA ILE A 98 7.62 9.25 3.60
C ILE A 98 9.07 9.54 4.00
N VAL A 99 9.93 9.87 3.04
CA VAL A 99 11.34 10.19 3.33
C VAL A 99 11.45 11.46 4.17
N GLU A 100 10.73 12.52 3.81
CA GLU A 100 10.73 13.78 4.56
C GLU A 100 10.24 13.55 6.00
N HIS A 101 9.16 12.80 6.18
CA HIS A 101 8.64 12.45 7.50
C HIS A 101 9.65 11.65 8.32
N ALA A 102 10.28 10.63 7.71
CA ALA A 102 11.30 9.82 8.36
C ALA A 102 12.53 10.65 8.78
N GLU A 103 12.96 11.61 7.95
CA GLU A 103 14.05 12.52 8.30
C GLU A 103 13.67 13.46 9.46
N ALA A 104 12.44 13.98 9.45
CA ALA A 104 11.94 14.84 10.52
C ALA A 104 11.86 14.07 11.85
N GLU A 105 11.34 12.83 11.82
CA GLU A 105 11.29 11.95 12.99
C GLU A 105 12.69 11.57 13.48
N ALA A 106 13.62 11.25 12.57
CA ALA A 106 15.00 10.94 12.93
C ALA A 106 15.67 12.13 13.64
N LYS A 107 15.50 13.36 13.12
CA LYS A 107 16.01 14.58 13.76
C LYS A 107 15.38 14.81 15.14
N ALA A 108 14.07 14.60 15.27
CA ALA A 108 13.38 14.72 16.56
C ALA A 108 13.87 13.67 17.57
N LEU A 109 14.07 12.43 17.12
CA LEU A 109 14.56 11.34 17.94
C LEU A 109 16.00 11.58 18.39
N LEU A 110 16.87 12.06 17.51
CA LEU A 110 18.25 12.43 17.85
C LEU A 110 18.26 13.53 18.92
N LYS A 111 17.49 14.60 18.73
CA LYS A 111 17.38 15.69 19.70
C LYS A 111 16.88 15.19 21.07
N LYS A 112 15.91 14.29 21.07
CA LYS A 112 15.40 13.67 22.31
C LYS A 112 16.47 12.78 22.95
N ALA A 113 17.14 11.94 22.18
CA ALA A 113 18.20 11.06 22.68
C ALA A 113 19.37 11.84 23.28
N GLU A 114 19.77 12.96 22.66
CA GLU A 114 20.79 13.86 23.20
C GLU A 114 20.36 14.49 24.53
N ALA A 115 19.11 14.95 24.61
CA ALA A 115 18.55 15.51 25.85
C ALA A 115 18.51 14.46 26.97
N ASP A 116 17.99 13.27 26.68
CA ASP A 116 17.89 12.15 27.62
C ASP A 116 19.29 11.69 28.07
N ALA A 117 20.27 11.62 27.15
CA ALA A 117 21.65 11.28 27.48
C ALA A 117 22.31 12.32 28.39
N LYS A 118 22.05 13.61 28.15
CA LYS A 118 22.54 14.70 29.00
C LYS A 118 21.92 14.63 30.39
N GLU A 119 20.61 14.41 30.49
CA GLU A 119 19.93 14.24 31.78
C GLU A 119 20.47 13.03 32.54
N LEU A 120 20.63 11.89 31.87
CA LEU A 120 21.15 10.67 32.47
C LEU A 120 22.58 10.86 33.00
N THR A 121 23.41 11.59 32.26
CA THR A 121 24.78 11.94 32.67
C THR A 121 24.77 12.86 33.89
N GLN A 122 23.93 13.91 33.90
CA GLN A 122 23.77 14.80 35.06
C GLN A 122 23.28 14.05 36.30
N ARG A 123 22.31 13.15 36.15
CA ARG A 123 21.82 12.31 37.24
C ARG A 123 22.91 11.39 37.78
N ARG A 124 23.73 10.81 36.91
CA ARG A 124 24.89 9.98 37.31
C ARG A 124 25.96 10.80 38.03
N ALA A 125 26.26 12.00 37.54
CA ALA A 125 27.20 12.91 38.19
C ALA A 125 26.73 13.26 39.60
N LYS A 126 25.46 13.67 39.75
CA LYS A 126 24.86 13.97 41.06
C LYS A 126 24.90 12.76 42.00
N MET A 127 24.55 11.57 41.53
CA MET A 127 24.65 10.35 42.36
C MET A 127 26.08 10.05 42.80
N ALA A 128 27.08 10.36 41.96
CA ALA A 128 28.49 10.21 42.34
C ALA A 128 28.91 11.25 43.37
N GLU A 129 28.52 12.52 43.18
CA GLU A 129 28.73 13.61 44.14
C GLU A 129 28.11 13.30 45.50
N ASP A 130 26.85 12.84 45.53
CA ASP A 130 26.15 12.46 46.75
C ASP A 130 26.87 11.30 47.47
N LYS A 131 27.39 10.31 46.72
CA LYS A 131 28.19 9.22 47.29
C LYS A 131 29.53 9.69 47.84
N ILE A 132 30.21 10.60 47.14
CA ILE A 132 31.47 11.20 47.60
C ILE A 132 31.21 11.96 48.90
N SER A 133 30.19 12.82 48.94
CA SER A 133 29.85 13.58 50.14
C SER A 133 29.49 12.68 51.33
N ALA A 134 28.75 11.59 51.09
CA ALA A 134 28.46 10.61 52.13
C ALA A 134 29.75 9.93 52.63
N ALA A 135 30.65 9.51 51.72
CA ALA A 135 31.91 8.90 52.08
C ALA A 135 32.84 9.87 52.85
N GLU A 136 32.90 11.14 52.45
CA GLU A 136 33.65 12.19 53.15
C GLU A 136 33.15 12.38 54.59
N ARG A 137 31.83 12.44 54.79
CA ARG A 137 31.23 12.54 56.13
C ARG A 137 31.61 11.35 57.01
N THR A 138 31.54 10.14 56.46
CA THR A 138 31.96 8.92 57.17
C THR A 138 33.45 8.96 57.51
N ALA A 139 34.31 9.32 56.55
CA ALA A 139 35.76 9.40 56.77
C ALA A 139 36.11 10.43 57.86
N ILE A 140 35.47 11.60 57.86
CA ILE A 140 35.67 12.62 58.90
C ILE A 140 35.22 12.08 60.27
N ALA A 141 34.09 11.38 60.34
CA ALA A 141 33.61 10.78 61.58
C ALA A 141 34.59 9.71 62.10
N GLU A 142 35.12 8.85 61.23
CA GLU A 142 36.13 7.84 61.58
C GLU A 142 37.42 8.47 62.09
N VAL A 143 37.93 9.53 61.44
CA VAL A 143 39.14 10.24 61.89
C VAL A 143 38.92 10.86 63.28
N ARG A 144 37.76 11.47 63.51
CA ARG A 144 37.40 12.04 64.82
C ARG A 144 37.31 10.96 65.90
N ALA A 145 36.68 9.82 65.60
CA ALA A 145 36.60 8.70 66.53
C ALA A 145 38.00 8.18 66.90
N ARG A 146 38.86 7.91 65.90
CA ARG A 146 40.24 7.47 66.14
C ARG A 146 41.06 8.49 66.94
N ALA A 147 40.89 9.78 66.68
CA ALA A 147 41.55 10.83 67.45
C ALA A 147 41.06 10.87 68.91
N ALA A 148 39.76 10.71 69.15
CA ALA A 148 39.19 10.64 70.49
C ALA A 148 39.68 9.39 71.25
N ASP A 149 39.75 8.24 70.58
CA ASP A 149 40.27 6.99 71.15
C ASP A 149 41.75 7.14 71.53
N ALA A 150 42.57 7.70 70.62
CA ALA A 150 43.98 7.95 70.87
C ALA A 150 44.21 8.96 72.02
N ALA A 151 43.43 10.04 72.07
CA ALA A 151 43.48 11.02 73.15
C ALA A 151 43.08 10.41 74.50
N THR A 152 42.03 9.58 74.51
CA THR A 152 41.56 8.88 75.72
C THR A 152 42.61 7.87 76.21
N ALA A 153 43.19 7.10 75.30
CA ALA A 153 44.26 6.16 75.63
C ALA A 153 45.51 6.87 76.19
N ALA A 154 45.92 7.98 75.58
CA ALA A 154 47.03 8.79 76.07
C ALA A 154 46.73 9.42 77.45
N ALA A 155 45.52 9.96 77.64
CA ALA A 155 45.08 10.48 78.93
C ALA A 155 45.08 9.39 80.00
N ALA A 156 44.56 8.20 79.71
CA ALA A 156 44.57 7.06 80.62
C ALA A 156 45.99 6.64 81.02
N ALA A 157 46.93 6.61 80.06
CA ALA A 157 48.34 6.29 80.34
C ALA A 157 49.01 7.35 81.23
N ILE A 158 48.81 8.65 80.93
CA ILE A 158 49.35 9.75 81.74
C ILE A 158 48.77 9.73 83.16
N ILE A 159 47.46 9.48 83.29
CA ILE A 159 46.82 9.32 84.60
C ILE A 159 47.47 8.14 85.32
N ALA A 160 47.59 6.96 84.71
CA ALA A 160 48.22 5.80 85.35
C ALA A 160 49.68 6.06 85.81
N GLU A 161 50.45 6.84 85.05
CA GLU A 161 51.84 7.19 85.39
C GLU A 161 51.96 8.25 86.50
N LYS A 162 51.06 9.24 86.52
CA LYS A 162 51.12 10.38 87.45
C LYS A 162 50.18 10.28 88.65
N HIS A 163 49.28 9.29 88.68
CA HIS A 163 48.34 9.11 89.77
C HIS A 163 48.97 8.26 90.88
N GLY A 164 49.23 8.91 92.01
CA GLY A 164 49.71 8.28 93.24
C GLY A 164 48.74 8.47 94.40
N ALA A 165 49.06 7.87 95.55
CA ALA A 165 48.16 7.79 96.72
C ALA A 165 47.64 9.14 97.26
N GLU A 166 48.39 10.25 97.09
CA GLU A 166 47.91 11.59 97.46
C GLU A 166 46.78 12.10 96.54
N ALA A 167 46.86 11.82 95.25
CA ALA A 167 45.84 12.22 94.27
C ALA A 167 44.56 11.39 94.43
N ASP A 168 44.69 10.10 94.73
CA ASP A 168 43.56 9.22 95.08
C ASP A 168 42.80 9.74 96.31
N LYS A 169 43.53 10.09 97.38
CA LYS A 169 42.92 10.59 98.61
C LYS A 169 42.11 11.87 98.39
N ALA A 170 42.65 12.82 97.62
CA ALA A 170 41.95 14.06 97.28
C ALA A 170 40.68 13.82 96.43
N LEU A 171 40.71 12.87 95.49
CA LEU A 171 39.54 12.46 94.71
C LEU A 171 38.47 11.78 95.57
N VAL A 172 38.89 10.89 96.47
CA VAL A 172 37.98 10.20 97.41
C VAL A 172 37.32 11.23 98.34
N ASP A 173 38.09 12.14 98.94
CA ASP A 173 37.54 13.20 99.80
C ASP A 173 36.56 14.11 99.04
N THR A 174 36.87 14.45 97.78
CA THR A 174 35.98 15.25 96.93
C THR A 174 34.70 14.51 96.54
N THR A 175 34.80 13.20 96.25
CA THR A 175 33.66 12.35 95.90
C THR A 175 32.76 12.12 97.12
N ILE A 176 33.34 11.89 98.30
CA ILE A 176 32.63 11.79 99.58
C ILE A 176 31.92 13.11 99.89
N ALA A 177 32.60 14.25 99.71
CA ALA A 177 31.98 15.57 99.86
C ALA A 177 30.89 15.86 98.81
N GLY A 178 31.01 15.28 97.61
CA GLY A 178 30.01 15.34 96.54
C GLY A 178 28.77 14.50 96.83
N LEU A 179 28.93 13.30 97.38
CA LEU A 179 27.83 12.43 97.81
C LEU A 179 27.08 13.01 99.03
N GLY A 180 27.77 13.79 99.87
CA GLY A 180 27.16 14.58 100.94
C GLY A 180 26.39 15.82 100.47
N ARG A 181 26.58 16.24 99.20
CA ARG A 181 25.76 17.26 98.53
C ARG A 181 24.63 16.57 97.78
N LEU A 182 23.55 16.26 98.49
CA LEU A 182 22.26 16.00 97.87
C LEU A 182 21.81 17.28 97.14
N ASN A 183 21.92 17.27 95.81
CA ASN A 183 21.14 18.06 94.86
C ASN A 183 20.93 17.25 93.59
#